data_AF-A0A2H5UWG1-F1
#
_entry.id   AF-A0A2H5UWG1-F1
#
_cell.length_a   1.000
_cell.length_b   1.000
_cell.length_c   1.000
_cell.angle_alpha   90.00
_cell.angle_beta   90.00
_cell.angle_gamma   90.00
#
_symmetry.space_group_name_H-M   'P 1'
#
loop_
_entity.id
_entity.type
_entity.pdbx_description
1 polymer ?
#
loop_
_entity_poly.entity_id
_entity_poly.type
_entity_poly.pdbx_seq_one_letter_code
_entity_poly.pdbx_strand_id
1 'polypeptide(L)'
;MDEIEEKVKKYQTRAVVIAILVHFLIFVTAIVTIVILRQPLIMFILTHATIQAAAVANVIIGPGLYRKYLITSRSRRISIS
;
A
#
# COMPACT_ATOMS: atom_id res chain seq x y z
N MET A 1 22.91 -8.34 8.58
CA MET A 1 21.60 -7.66 8.77
C MET A 1 20.95 -7.33 7.42
N ASP A 2 21.65 -7.63 6.34
CA ASP A 2 21.45 -7.15 4.98
C ASP A 2 20.31 -7.89 4.26
N GLU A 3 20.09 -9.17 4.57
CA GLU A 3 19.04 -9.99 3.95
C GLU A 3 17.61 -9.53 4.35
N ILE A 4 17.45 -8.98 5.57
CA ILE A 4 16.15 -8.45 6.03
C ILE A 4 15.88 -7.10 5.36
N GLU A 5 16.91 -6.26 5.26
CA GLU A 5 16.83 -4.94 4.65
C GLU A 5 16.54 -5.04 3.15
N GLU A 6 17.15 -6.00 2.45
CA GLU A 6 16.86 -6.30 1.04
C GLU A 6 15.39 -6.72 0.83
N LYS A 7 14.86 -7.59 1.71
CA LYS A 7 13.45 -8.03 1.64
C LYS A 7 12.47 -6.90 1.93
N VAL A 8 12.78 -6.02 2.89
CA VAL A 8 11.98 -4.83 3.18
C VAL A 8 11.99 -3.87 1.99
N LYS A 9 13.16 -3.62 1.39
CA LYS A 9 13.29 -2.75 0.22
C LYS A 9 12.51 -3.31 -0.98
N LYS A 10 12.59 -4.62 -1.24
CA LYS A 10 11.83 -5.30 -2.29
C LYS A 10 10.31 -5.23 -2.08
N TYR A 11 9.87 -5.36 -0.82
CA TYR A 11 8.46 -5.16 -0.46
C TYR A 11 8.03 -3.71 -0.71
N GLN A 12 8.81 -2.73 -0.27
CA GLN A 12 8.52 -1.31 -0.50
C GLN A 12 8.45 -0.98 -2.01
N THR A 13 9.40 -1.46 -2.81
CA THR A 13 9.36 -1.25 -4.27
C THR A 13 8.10 -1.85 -4.90
N ARG A 14 7.72 -3.08 -4.52
CA ARG A 14 6.48 -3.70 -5.01
C ARG A 14 5.24 -2.94 -4.56
N ALA A 15 5.19 -2.50 -3.31
CA ALA A 15 4.08 -1.72 -2.78
C ALA A 15 3.91 -0.39 -3.54
N VAL A 16 5.01 0.29 -3.89
CA VAL A 16 4.99 1.51 -4.70
C VAL A 16 4.48 1.22 -6.12
N VAL A 17 4.96 0.17 -6.78
CA VAL A 17 4.49 -0.21 -8.13
C VAL A 17 3.00 -0.52 -8.12
N ILE A 18 2.52 -1.29 -7.15
CA ILE A 18 1.09 -1.61 -6.99
C ILE A 18 0.29 -0.33 -6.74
N ALA A 19 0.78 0.57 -5.88
CA ALA A 19 0.11 1.84 -5.60
C ALA A 19 -0.06 2.69 -6.88
N ILE A 20 0.97 2.75 -7.73
CA ILE A 20 0.91 3.47 -9.02
C ILE A 20 -0.15 2.84 -9.95
N LEU A 21 -0.19 1.51 -10.05
CA LEU A 21 -1.17 0.80 -10.87
C LEU A 21 -2.61 1.03 -10.40
N VAL A 22 -2.83 0.95 -9.08
CA VAL A 22 -4.15 1.23 -8.47
C VAL A 22 -4.57 2.68 -8.73
N HIS A 23 -3.65 3.64 -8.63
CA HIS A 23 -3.93 5.04 -8.91
C HIS A 23 -4.38 5.26 -10.36
N PHE A 24 -3.71 4.60 -11.32
CA PHE A 24 -4.08 4.64 -12.73
C PHE A 24 -5.49 4.08 -12.98
N LEU A 25 -5.81 2.95 -12.35
CA LEU A 25 -7.14 2.33 -12.45
C LEU A 25 -8.24 3.20 -11.84
N ILE A 26 -7.97 3.88 -10.74
CA ILE A 26 -8.91 4.83 -10.12
C ILE A 26 -9.22 5.97 -11.10
N PHE A 27 -8.23 6.50 -11.80
CA PHE A 27 -8.45 7.54 -12.82
C PHE A 27 -9.36 7.07 -13.96
N VAL A 28 -9.12 5.87 -14.50
CA VAL A 28 -9.98 5.29 -15.53
C VAL A 28 -11.41 5.08 -15.01
N THR A 29 -11.53 4.55 -13.78
CA THR A 29 -12.82 4.31 -13.13
C THR A 29 -13.55 5.63 -12.83
N ALA A 30 -12.83 6.70 -12.52
CA ALA A 30 -13.36 8.06 -12.33
C ALA A 30 -14.02 8.59 -13.60
N ILE A 31 -13.32 8.45 -14.73
CA ILE A 31 -13.80 8.91 -16.02
C ILE A 31 -15.09 8.16 -16.36
N VAL A 32 -15.11 6.83 -16.18
CA VAL A 32 -16.32 6.03 -16.40
C VAL A 32 -17.46 6.46 -15.47
N THR A 33 -17.21 6.61 -14.18
CA THR A 33 -18.26 6.94 -13.20
C THR A 33 -18.80 8.36 -13.33
N ILE A 34 -17.95 9.35 -13.58
CA ILE A 34 -18.34 10.76 -13.69
C ILE A 34 -18.91 11.07 -15.09
N VAL A 35 -18.26 10.61 -16.15
CA VAL A 35 -18.63 10.97 -17.53
C VAL A 35 -19.75 10.07 -18.05
N ILE A 36 -19.64 8.76 -17.84
CA ILE A 36 -20.60 7.78 -18.41
C ILE A 36 -21.79 7.60 -17.47
N LEU A 37 -21.55 7.37 -16.18
CA LEU A 37 -22.60 7.10 -15.20
C LEU A 37 -23.16 8.35 -14.52
N ARG A 38 -22.60 9.55 -14.79
CA ARG A 38 -22.99 10.84 -14.18
C ARG A 38 -23.07 10.80 -12.65
N GLN A 39 -22.21 10.00 -12.02
CA GLN A 39 -22.16 9.96 -10.56
C GLN A 39 -21.66 11.29 -9.98
N PRO A 40 -22.11 11.65 -8.76
CA PRO A 40 -21.70 12.88 -8.11
C PRO A 40 -20.19 12.91 -7.87
N LEU A 41 -19.54 13.92 -8.47
CA LEU A 41 -18.09 14.16 -8.43
C LEU A 41 -17.53 14.23 -6.99
N ILE A 42 -18.35 14.67 -6.03
CA ILE A 42 -18.02 14.70 -4.61
C ILE A 42 -17.72 13.30 -4.05
N MET A 43 -18.52 12.29 -4.42
CA MET A 43 -18.30 10.92 -3.96
C MET A 43 -16.98 10.35 -4.49
N PHE A 44 -16.63 10.68 -5.74
CA PHE A 44 -15.35 10.31 -6.31
C PHE A 44 -14.18 10.96 -5.55
N ILE A 45 -14.23 12.28 -5.33
CA ILE A 45 -13.18 13.01 -4.60
C ILE A 45 -12.99 12.44 -3.19
N LEU A 46 -14.08 12.23 -2.44
CA LEU A 46 -14.03 11.67 -1.09
C LEU A 46 -13.36 10.30 -1.09
N THR A 47 -13.83 9.40 -1.94
CA THR A 47 -13.28 8.04 -2.04
C THR A 47 -11.80 8.07 -2.41
N HIS A 48 -11.43 8.94 -3.37
CA HIS A 48 -10.05 9.05 -3.82
C HIS A 48 -9.14 9.60 -2.72
N ALA A 49 -9.56 10.64 -2.01
CA ALA A 49 -8.81 11.25 -0.91
C ALA A 49 -8.63 10.27 0.26
N THR A 50 -9.67 9.49 0.61
CA THR A 50 -9.59 8.47 1.66
C THR A 50 -8.58 7.38 1.32
N ILE A 51 -8.61 6.85 0.09
CA ILE A 51 -7.65 5.83 -0.34
C ILE A 51 -6.23 6.39 -0.35
N GLN A 52 -6.05 7.65 -0.77
CA GLN A 52 -4.74 8.30 -0.80
C GLN A 52 -4.17 8.51 0.60
N ALA A 53 -5.01 8.94 1.55
CA ALA A 53 -4.62 9.04 2.96
C ALA A 53 -4.21 7.69 3.55
N ALA A 54 -5.00 6.62 3.27
CA ALA A 54 -4.68 5.27 3.71
C ALA A 54 -3.36 4.75 3.12
N ALA A 55 -3.08 5.05 1.85
CA ALA A 55 -1.82 4.68 1.20
C ALA A 55 -0.61 5.38 1.85
N VAL A 56 -0.71 6.67 2.14
CA VAL A 56 0.34 7.42 2.86
C VAL A 56 0.57 6.83 4.25
N ALA A 57 -0.51 6.57 4.99
CA ALA A 57 -0.42 5.92 6.30
C ALA A 57 0.28 4.55 6.22
N ASN A 58 -0.05 3.74 5.20
CA ASN A 58 0.58 2.44 4.99
C ASN A 58 2.07 2.55 4.63
N VAL A 59 2.49 3.55 3.85
CA VAL A 59 3.91 3.78 3.54
C VAL A 59 4.70 4.19 4.80
N ILE A 60 4.11 5.00 5.67
CA ILE A 60 4.77 5.47 6.90
C ILE A 60 4.83 4.36 7.96
N ILE A 61 3.73 3.64 8.17
CA ILE A 61 3.58 2.69 9.29
C ILE A 61 3.94 1.25 8.88
N GLY A 62 3.61 0.87 7.65
CA GLY A 62 3.74 -0.51 7.14
C GLY A 62 5.15 -1.10 7.23
N PRO A 63 6.22 -0.37 6.83
CA PRO A 63 7.59 -0.89 6.94
C PRO A 63 8.00 -1.19 8.39
N GLY A 64 7.57 -0.36 9.34
CA GLY A 64 7.85 -0.53 10.77
C GLY A 64 7.19 -1.78 11.33
N LEU A 65 5.91 -2.00 11.01
CA LEU A 65 5.17 -3.20 11.41
C LEU A 65 5.74 -4.47 10.77
N TYR A 66 6.06 -4.42 9.47
CA TYR A 66 6.64 -5.54 8.74
C TYR A 66 8.02 -5.93 9.30
N ARG A 67 8.87 -4.94 9.62
CA ARG A 67 10.16 -5.17 10.29
C ARG A 67 9.98 -5.85 11.65
N LYS A 68 9.01 -5.39 12.45
CA LYS A 68 8.71 -5.97 13.78
C LYS A 68 8.22 -7.42 13.67
N TYR A 69 7.37 -7.72 12.67
CA TYR A 69 6.92 -9.08 12.37
C TYR A 69 8.10 -10.00 12.02
N LEU A 70 8.98 -9.57 11.08
CA LEU A 70 10.12 -10.39 10.66
C LEU A 70 11.11 -10.68 11.80
N ILE A 71 11.35 -9.72 12.69
CA ILE A 71 12.22 -9.91 13.86
C ILE A 71 11.62 -10.96 14.81
N THR A 72 10.32 -10.87 15.11
CA THR A 72 9.61 -11.84 15.96
C THR A 72 9.60 -13.24 15.33
N SER A 73 9.31 -13.36 14.04
CA SER A 73 9.30 -14.64 13.33
C SER A 73 10.69 -15.28 13.24
N ARG A 74 11.76 -14.48 13.17
CA ARG A 74 13.14 -14.97 13.21
C ARG A 74 13.52 -15.44 14.62
N SER A 75 13.18 -14.68 15.66
CA SER A 75 13.45 -15.03 17.06
C SER A 75 12.78 -16.36 17.45
N ARG A 76 11.52 -16.57 17.03
CA ARG A 76 10.79 -17.82 17.27
C ARG A 76 11.43 -19.03 16.55
N ARG A 77 12.10 -18.82 15.41
CA ARG A 77 12.78 -19.90 14.68
C ARG A 77 14.08 -20.33 15.35
N ILE A 78 14.77 -19.40 16.01
CA ILE A 78 16.02 -19.67 16.75
C ILE A 78 15.73 -20.39 18.07
N SER A 79 14.57 -20.14 18.71
CA SER A 79 14.24 -20.80 19.99
C SER A 79 13.71 -22.24 19.85
N ILE A 80 13.52 -22.74 18.63
CA ILE A 80 12.99 -24.09 18.36
C ILE A 80 14.08 -24.99 17.75
N SER A 81 15.26 -24.45 17.43
CA SER A 81 16.43 -25.18 16.93
C SER A 81 17.47 -25.34 18.02
#